data_AF-A0A1A8C948-F1
#
_entry.id   AF-A0A1A8C948-F1
#
_cell.length_a   1.000
_cell.length_b   1.000
_cell.length_c   1.000
_cell.angle_alpha   90.00
_cell.angle_beta   90.00
_cell.angle_gamma   90.00
#
_symmetry.space_group_name_H-M   'P 1'
#
loop_
_entity.id
_entity.type
_entity.pdbx_description
1 polymer ?
#
loop_
_entity_poly.entity_id
_entity_poly.type
_entity_poly.pdbx_seq_one_letter_code
_entity_poly.pdbx_strand_id
1 'polypeptide(L)' 'MIKTRSSKVPALAEYVRSNHPYEVTEVISLPIDQGNPPYLKWIGDVVPE' A
#
# COMPACT_ATOMS: atom_id res chain seq x y z
N MET A 1 6.77 3.98 -5.45
CA MET A 1 5.39 4.33 -5.07
C MET A 1 4.49 3.12 -5.23
N ILE A 2 3.91 2.65 -4.13
CA ILE A 2 3.09 1.43 -4.08
C ILE A 2 1.61 1.83 -3.99
N LYS A 3 0.73 1.11 -4.69
CA LYS A 3 -0.73 1.26 -4.56
C LYS A 3 -1.24 0.03 -3.82
N THR A 4 -2.03 0.24 -2.77
CA THR A 4 -2.62 -0.82 -1.98
C THR A 4 -3.89 -0.32 -1.29
N ARG A 5 -4.66 -1.23 -0.68
CA ARG A 5 -5.80 -0.89 0.16
C ARG A 5 -5.33 -0.36 1.52
N SER A 6 -6.09 0.55 2.12
CA SER A 6 -5.80 1.09 3.46
C SER A 6 -5.67 -0.01 4.52
N SER A 7 -6.48 -1.07 4.41
CA SER A 7 -6.43 -2.24 5.31
C SER A 7 -5.11 -3.02 5.24
N LYS A 8 -4.38 -2.92 4.12
CA LYS A 8 -3.12 -3.64 3.89
C LYS A 8 -1.87 -2.83 4.22
N VAL A 9 -2.00 -1.55 4.57
CA VAL A 9 -0.85 -0.70 4.93
C VAL A 9 -0.01 -1.29 6.07
N PRO A 10 -0.59 -1.81 7.19
CA PRO A 10 0.22 -2.38 8.27
C PRO A 10 1.07 -3.58 7.81
N ALA A 11 0.47 -4.51 7.07
CA ALA A 11 1.17 -5.69 6.55
C ALA A 11 2.25 -5.33 5.52
N LEU A 12 1.97 -4.36 4.66
CA LEU A 12 2.95 -3.85 3.69
C LEU A 12 4.14 -3.17 4.40
N ALA A 13 3.88 -2.35 5.41
CA ALA A 13 4.93 -1.68 6.18
C ALA A 13 5.83 -2.69 6.90
N GLU A 14 5.25 -3.75 7.47
CA GLU A 14 5.99 -4.86 8.06
C GLU A 14 6.90 -5.53 7.03
N TYR A 15 6.33 -5.92 5.88
CA TYR A 15 7.07 -6.56 4.81
C TYR A 15 8.26 -5.71 4.35
N VAL A 16 8.04 -4.40 4.15
CA VAL A 16 9.11 -3.49 3.77
C VAL A 16 10.18 -3.45 4.86
N ARG A 17 9.81 -3.28 6.15
CA ARG A 17 10.78 -3.25 7.26
C ARG A 17 11.60 -4.54 7.39
N SER A 18 10.98 -5.71 7.19
CA SER A 18 11.70 -6.99 7.31
C SER A 18 12.69 -7.27 6.18
N ASN A 19 12.50 -6.63 5.01
CA ASN A 19 13.29 -6.90 3.81
C ASN A 19 14.24 -5.74 3.44
N HIS A 20 14.03 -4.57 4.01
CA HIS A 20 14.85 -3.40 3.73
C HIS A 20 16.14 -3.45 4.55
N PRO A 21 17.31 -3.09 3.97
CA PRO A 21 18.60 -3.21 4.65
C PRO A 21 18.82 -2.23 5.80
N TYR A 22 17.93 -1.24 5.97
CA TYR A 22 18.04 -0.22 7.00
C TYR A 22 17.23 -0.60 8.23
N GLU A 23 17.82 -0.37 9.41
CA GLU A 23 17.17 -0.57 10.70
C GLU A 23 15.91 0.29 10.86
N VAL A 24 15.97 1.55 10.42
CA VAL A 24 14.85 2.49 10.43
C VAL A 24 14.42 2.78 9.00
N THR A 25 13.42 2.03 8.53
CA THR A 25 12.89 2.19 7.17
C THR A 25 11.69 3.12 7.16
N GLU A 26 11.75 4.17 6.34
CA GLU A 26 10.64 5.10 6.15
C GLU A 26 9.55 4.48 5.27
N VAL A 27 8.33 4.39 5.82
CA VAL A 27 7.13 3.98 5.08
C VAL A 27 6.00 4.94 5.42
N ILE A 28 5.59 5.74 4.44
CA ILE A 28 4.52 6.74 4.60
C ILE A 28 3.37 6.42 3.65
N SER A 29 2.13 6.48 4.17
CA SER A 29 0.90 6.33 3.38
C SER A 29 0.18 7.67 3.26
N LEU A 30 -0.34 7.97 2.07
CA LEU A 30 -1.20 9.13 1.82
C LEU A 30 -2.58 8.66 1.34
N PRO A 31 -3.68 9.32 1.76
CA PRO A 31 -5.02 8.97 1.29
C PRO A 31 -5.18 9.29 -0.20
N ILE A 32 -5.85 8.40 -0.92
CA ILE A 32 -6.32 8.65 -2.29
C ILE A 32 -7.78 9.09 -2.18
N ASP A 33 -8.03 10.38 -2.40
CA ASP A 33 -9.39 10.95 -2.35
C ASP A 33 -10.16 10.71 -3.65
N GLN A 34 -9.48 10.88 -4.80
CA GLN A 34 -10.07 10.75 -6.13
C GLN A 34 -9.13 10.02 -7.10
N GLY A 35 -9.71 9.37 -8.10
CA GLY A 35 -8.96 8.65 -9.12
C GLY A 35 -9.86 8.09 -10.21
N ASN A 36 -9.24 7.51 -11.25
CA ASN A 36 -9.96 6.90 -12.36
C ASN A 36 -10.77 5.67 -11.86
N PRO A 37 -12.12 5.65 -11.93
CA PRO A 37 -12.93 4.60 -11.31
C PRO A 37 -12.59 3.16 -11.75
N PRO A 38 -12.38 2.87 -13.05
CA PRO A 38 -11.95 1.53 -13.48
C PRO A 38 -10.61 1.10 -12.88
N TYR A 39 -9.68 2.04 -12.63
CA TYR A 39 -8.38 1.73 -12.05
C TYR A 39 -8.48 1.46 -10.54
N LEU A 40 -9.28 2.26 -9.82
CA LEU A 40 -9.54 2.02 -8.40
C LEU A 40 -10.27 0.69 -8.19
N LYS A 41 -11.21 0.34 -9.08
CA LYS A 41 -11.86 -0.97 -9.09
C LYS A 41 -10.83 -2.08 -9.30
N TRP A 42 -9.96 -1.95 -10.29
CA TRP A 42 -8.91 -2.94 -10.56
C TRP A 42 -8.00 -3.16 -9.35
N ILE A 43 -7.60 -2.10 -8.63
CA ILE A 43 -6.84 -2.24 -7.36
C ILE A 43 -7.65 -3.05 -6.33
N GLY A 44 -8.94 -2.75 -6.19
CA GLY A 44 -9.84 -3.53 -5.33
C GLY A 44 -9.91 -5.00 -5.72
N ASP A 45 -9.96 -5.31 -7.02
CA ASP A 45 -10.09 -6.69 -7.51
C ASP A 45 -8.79 -7.50 -7.31
N VAL A 46 -7.61 -6.88 -7.45
CA VAL A 46 -6.30 -7.57 -7.40
C VAL A 46 -5.65 -7.58 -6.02
N VAL A 47 -6.08 -6.71 -5.10
CA VAL A 47 -5.61 -6.69 -3.71
C VAL A 47 -6.71 -7.28 -2.82
N PRO A 48 -6.49 -8.43 -2.17
CA PRO A 48 -7.48 -9.04 -1.26
C PRO A 48 -7.81 -8.14 -0.06
N GLU A 49 -8.96 -8.40 0.59
CA GLU A 49 -9.30 -7.82 1.91
C GLU A 49 -8.31 -8.21 3.00
#